data_AF-Q9SWJ2-F1
#
_entry.id   AF-Q9SWJ2-F1
#
_cell.length_a   1.000
_cell.length_b   1.000
_cell.length_c   1.000
_cell.angle_alpha   90.00
_cell.angle_beta   90.00
_cell.angle_gamma   90.00
#
_symmetry.space_group_name_H-M   'P 1'
#
loop_
_entity.id
_entity.type
_entity.pdbx_description
1 polymer ?
#
loop_
_entity_poly.entity_id
_entity_poly.type
_entity_poly.pdbx_seq_one_letter_code
_entity_poly.pdbx_strand_id
1 'polypeptide(L)'
;TSATELLLAVTTFCLGFWVVRVTRTWVPKGLKSPPGPWGLPFIGHVLTLGKNPHLSLTKLSQQYGDVLQIRIGSTPVVVLSGLNTIKQALVKQGDDFKGRPDLYSFTLIANGQSMTFNPDSGPLWAARRRLAQNALKSFSIASDPTLASSCYLEEHVSKEAEYLISKFQKLMAEVGHFDPFKYLVVSVANVI
;
A
#
# COMPACT_ATOMS: atom_id res chain seq x y z
N THR A 1 -6.87 22.95 51.66
CA THR A 1 -6.74 22.68 50.22
C THR A 1 -7.74 23.58 49.52
N SER A 2 -7.23 24.53 48.74
CA SER A 2 -7.99 25.67 48.23
C SER A 2 -8.99 25.24 47.15
N ALA A 3 -10.17 25.87 47.08
CA ALA A 3 -11.21 25.59 46.07
C ALA A 3 -10.69 25.61 44.62
N THR A 4 -9.60 26.35 44.38
CA THR A 4 -8.86 26.40 43.12
C THR A 4 -8.21 25.07 42.74
N GLU A 5 -7.66 24.32 43.70
CA GLU A 5 -7.04 23.01 43.44
C GLU A 5 -8.09 21.97 43.03
N LEU A 6 -9.28 22.01 43.64
CA LEU A 6 -10.41 21.15 43.28
C LEU A 6 -10.91 21.46 41.86
N LEU A 7 -11.02 22.73 41.47
CA LEU A 7 -11.42 23.13 40.12
C LEU A 7 -10.39 22.69 39.06
N LEU A 8 -9.09 22.79 39.37
CA LEU A 8 -8.01 22.32 38.48
C LEU A 8 -8.01 20.79 38.34
N ALA A 9 -8.24 20.06 39.43
CA ALA A 9 -8.33 18.61 39.38
C ALA A 9 -9.54 18.12 38.56
N VAL A 10 -10.70 18.75 38.71
CA VAL A 10 -11.91 18.39 37.95
C VAL A 10 -11.75 18.71 36.46
N THR A 11 -11.21 19.89 36.13
CA THR A 11 -11.02 20.28 34.72
C THR A 11 -10.02 19.38 33.99
N THR A 12 -8.91 19.01 34.63
CA THR A 12 -7.93 18.07 34.07
C THR A 12 -8.51 16.66 33.91
N PHE A 13 -9.29 16.17 34.88
CA PHE A 13 -9.99 14.89 34.78
C PHE A 13 -11.05 14.90 33.65
N CYS A 14 -11.84 15.96 33.54
CA CYS A 14 -12.84 16.12 32.49
C CYS A 14 -12.19 16.20 31.10
N LEU A 15 -11.09 16.95 30.95
CA LEU A 15 -10.33 17.00 29.70
C LEU A 15 -9.75 15.63 29.35
N GLY A 16 -9.17 14.92 30.32
CA GLY A 16 -8.67 13.56 30.11
C GLY A 16 -9.78 12.59 29.70
N PHE A 17 -10.93 12.63 30.37
CA PHE A 17 -12.08 11.80 30.06
C PHE A 17 -12.68 12.12 28.68
N TRP A 18 -12.77 13.41 28.34
CA TRP A 18 -13.25 13.86 27.04
C TRP A 18 -12.31 13.39 25.91
N VAL A 19 -11.00 13.55 26.09
CA VAL A 19 -9.99 13.03 25.15
C VAL A 19 -10.10 11.51 25.01
N VAL A 20 -10.27 10.76 26.09
CA VAL A 20 -10.45 9.30 26.04
C VAL A 20 -11.74 8.91 25.32
N ARG A 21 -12.84 9.63 25.53
CA ARG A 21 -14.10 9.36 24.82
C ARG A 21 -14.01 9.68 23.34
N VAL A 22 -13.41 10.82 22.98
CA VAL A 22 -13.22 11.23 21.58
C VAL A 22 -12.27 10.29 20.85
N THR A 23 -11.28 9.72 21.55
CA THR A 23 -10.31 8.79 20.95
C THR A 23 -10.79 7.33 20.93
N ARG A 24 -11.88 6.98 21.64
CA ARG A 24 -12.47 5.64 21.57
C ARG A 24 -13.28 5.49 20.28
N THR A 25 -12.88 4.53 19.46
CA THR A 25 -13.66 4.09 18.31
C THR A 25 -14.97 3.47 18.80
N TRP A 26 -16.08 3.85 18.17
CA TRP A 26 -17.37 3.24 18.45
C TRP A 26 -17.36 1.79 17.95
N VAL A 27 -17.65 0.85 18.85
CA VAL A 27 -17.71 -0.59 18.53
C VAL A 27 -19.16 -1.05 18.72
N PRO A 28 -19.78 -1.66 17.69
CA PRO A 28 -21.11 -2.24 17.82
C PRO A 28 -21.19 -3.27 18.95
N LYS A 29 -22.35 -3.38 19.58
CA LYS A 29 -22.60 -4.38 20.63
C LYS A 29 -22.36 -5.79 20.08
N GLY A 30 -21.59 -6.60 20.81
CA GLY A 30 -21.26 -7.98 20.43
C GLY A 30 -19.96 -8.14 19.64
N LEU A 31 -19.32 -7.05 19.21
CA LEU A 31 -18.02 -7.08 18.53
C LEU A 31 -16.90 -6.54 19.44
N LYS A 32 -15.67 -6.94 19.13
CA LYS A 32 -14.45 -6.42 19.77
C LYS A 32 -13.64 -5.66 18.73
N SER A 33 -13.02 -4.54 19.14
CA SER A 33 -11.99 -3.91 18.30
C SER A 33 -10.81 -4.87 18.12
N PRO A 34 -10.08 -4.77 16.99
CA PRO A 34 -8.83 -5.47 16.84
C PRO A 34 -7.86 -5.14 17.97
N PRO A 35 -7.04 -6.10 18.43
CA PRO A 35 -5.99 -5.85 19.40
C PRO A 35 -4.92 -4.90 18.83
N GLY A 36 -4.19 -4.23 19.70
CA GLY A 36 -3.09 -3.37 19.27
C GLY A 36 -2.25 -2.85 20.44
N PRO A 37 -1.02 -2.40 20.15
CA PRO A 37 -0.18 -1.75 21.15
C PRO A 37 -0.78 -0.42 21.61
N TRP A 38 -0.32 0.05 22.78
CA TRP A 38 -0.66 1.37 23.24
C TRP A 38 0.10 2.42 22.43
N GLY A 39 -0.63 3.39 21.86
CA GLY A 39 -0.08 4.46 21.03
C GLY A 39 0.01 5.79 21.76
N LEU A 40 1.04 6.58 21.42
CA LEU A 40 1.21 7.92 21.99
C LEU A 40 0.03 8.84 21.64
N PRO A 41 -0.33 9.80 22.53
CA PRO A 41 -1.32 10.81 22.21
C PRO A 41 -0.89 11.61 20.96
N PHE A 42 -1.85 11.97 20.11
CA PHE A 42 -1.69 12.73 18.84
C PHE A 42 -0.90 12.06 17.71
N ILE A 43 0.24 11.42 17.99
CA ILE A 43 1.14 10.83 16.98
C ILE A 43 0.83 9.34 16.72
N GLY A 44 0.30 8.63 17.72
CA GLY A 44 0.04 7.20 17.63
C GLY A 44 1.33 6.38 17.60
N HIS A 45 1.53 5.59 16.54
CA HIS A 45 2.57 4.57 16.37
C HIS A 45 3.62 4.95 15.32
N VAL A 46 3.63 6.20 14.84
CA VAL A 46 4.57 6.67 13.80
C VAL A 46 6.02 6.40 14.21
N LEU A 47 6.37 6.63 15.49
CA LEU A 47 7.72 6.38 16.00
C LEU A 47 8.06 4.88 16.02
N THR A 48 7.09 4.02 16.32
CA THR A 48 7.26 2.56 16.31
C THR A 48 7.47 2.01 14.89
N LEU A 49 6.81 2.61 13.90
CA LEU A 49 6.95 2.23 12.48
C LEU A 49 8.36 2.53 11.96
N GLY A 50 8.94 3.68 12.34
CA GLY A 50 10.30 4.07 11.96
C GLY A 50 10.51 4.11 10.44
N LYS A 51 11.75 3.91 9.99
CA LYS A 51 12.12 3.91 8.57
C LYS A 51 11.63 2.66 7.82
N ASN A 52 11.48 1.54 8.52
CA ASN A 52 11.16 0.23 7.94
C ASN A 52 9.83 -0.29 8.52
N PRO A 53 8.69 0.30 8.11
CA PRO A 53 7.39 0.00 8.71
C PRO A 53 7.01 -1.47 8.58
N HIS A 54 7.34 -2.12 7.46
CA HIS A 54 7.05 -3.53 7.24
C HIS A 54 7.69 -4.44 8.31
N LEU A 55 8.93 -4.17 8.73
CA LEU A 55 9.60 -4.96 9.78
C LEU A 55 8.95 -4.74 11.15
N SER A 56 8.63 -3.49 11.50
CA SER A 56 7.95 -3.18 12.75
C SER A 56 6.55 -3.79 12.81
N LEU A 57 5.80 -3.73 11.71
CA LEU A 57 4.46 -4.33 11.61
C LEU A 57 4.51 -5.86 11.70
N THR A 58 5.49 -6.53 11.09
CA THR A 58 5.68 -7.97 11.24
C THR A 58 5.97 -8.37 12.69
N LYS A 59 6.77 -7.59 13.42
CA LYS A 59 7.01 -7.85 14.86
C LYS A 59 5.73 -7.67 15.67
N LEU A 60 4.94 -6.63 15.37
CA LEU A 60 3.66 -6.41 16.03
C LEU A 60 2.66 -7.54 15.73
N SER A 61 2.61 -8.05 14.50
CA SER A 61 1.70 -9.15 14.15
C SER A 61 2.06 -10.46 14.86
N GLN A 62 3.35 -10.71 15.13
CA GLN A 62 3.77 -11.85 15.95
C GLN A 62 3.26 -11.77 17.39
N GLN A 63 3.07 -10.57 17.93
CA GLN A 63 2.62 -10.36 19.30
C GLN A 63 1.10 -10.21 19.43
N TYR A 64 0.45 -9.50 18.51
CA TYR A 64 -0.97 -9.13 18.58
C TYR A 64 -1.85 -9.98 17.64
N GLY A 65 -1.24 -10.81 16.80
CA GLY A 65 -1.92 -11.69 15.85
C GLY A 65 -2.10 -11.09 14.47
N ASP A 66 -2.80 -11.86 13.63
CA ASP A 66 -2.98 -11.60 12.20
C ASP A 66 -3.84 -10.37 11.88
N VAL A 67 -4.70 -9.95 12.80
CA VAL A 67 -5.55 -8.75 12.66
C VAL A 67 -5.25 -7.85 13.84
N LEU A 68 -4.54 -6.76 13.59
CA LEU A 68 -4.20 -5.78 14.61
C LEU A 68 -4.56 -4.37 14.15
N GLN A 69 -4.74 -3.46 15.10
CA GLN A 69 -4.98 -2.06 14.84
C GLN A 69 -3.85 -1.21 15.42
N ILE A 70 -3.33 -0.31 14.58
CA ILE A 70 -2.44 0.77 14.98
C ILE A 70 -3.09 2.13 14.67
N ARG A 71 -2.37 3.20 14.98
CA ARG A 71 -2.79 4.58 14.73
C ARG A 71 -1.61 5.36 14.16
N ILE A 72 -1.82 6.05 13.05
CA ILE A 72 -0.83 6.96 12.44
C ILE A 72 -1.39 8.38 12.60
N GLY A 73 -0.79 9.16 13.49
CA GLY A 73 -1.40 10.42 13.94
C GLY A 73 -2.70 10.16 14.71
N SER A 74 -3.81 10.68 14.20
CA SER A 74 -5.18 10.40 14.64
C SER A 74 -5.88 9.31 13.82
N THR A 75 -5.29 8.85 12.72
CA THR A 75 -5.93 7.93 11.78
C THR A 75 -5.75 6.47 12.22
N PRO A 76 -6.84 5.71 12.47
CA PRO A 76 -6.74 4.28 12.75
C PRO A 76 -6.38 3.51 11.48
N VAL A 77 -5.50 2.52 11.62
CA VAL A 77 -5.07 1.65 10.51
C VAL A 77 -5.13 0.20 10.98
N VAL A 78 -5.90 -0.62 10.27
CA VAL A 78 -5.93 -2.08 10.47
C VAL A 78 -4.84 -2.70 9.63
N VAL A 79 -4.03 -3.56 10.26
CA VAL A 79 -2.95 -4.30 9.62
C VAL A 79 -3.35 -5.76 9.60
N LEU A 80 -3.33 -6.33 8.39
CA LEU A 80 -3.59 -7.74 8.15
C LEU A 80 -2.26 -8.46 7.92
N SER A 81 -2.08 -9.59 8.57
CA SER A 81 -0.92 -10.48 8.46
C SER A 81 -1.41 -11.92 8.36
N GLY A 82 -0.54 -12.82 7.90
CA GLY A 82 -0.89 -14.23 7.73
C GLY A 82 -1.67 -14.53 6.44
N LEU A 83 -1.32 -15.63 5.79
CA LEU A 83 -1.87 -15.99 4.47
C LEU A 83 -3.39 -16.20 4.51
N ASN A 84 -3.88 -16.91 5.54
CA ASN A 84 -5.30 -17.25 5.66
C ASN A 84 -6.17 -16.01 5.90
N THR A 85 -5.73 -15.13 6.79
CA THR A 85 -6.41 -13.88 7.12
C THR A 85 -6.43 -12.92 5.94
N ILE A 86 -5.30 -12.77 5.24
CA ILE A 86 -5.23 -11.94 4.02
C ILE A 86 -6.14 -12.50 2.92
N LYS A 87 -6.13 -13.82 2.70
CA LYS A 87 -7.01 -14.47 1.73
C LYS A 87 -8.49 -14.31 2.10
N GLN A 88 -8.82 -14.40 3.39
CA GLN A 88 -10.18 -14.17 3.87
C GLN A 88 -10.64 -12.75 3.54
N ALA A 89 -9.84 -11.74 3.87
CA ALA A 89 -10.20 -10.34 3.65
C ALA A 89 -10.22 -9.95 2.16
N LEU A 90 -9.13 -10.23 1.43
CA LEU A 90 -8.96 -9.70 0.06
C LEU A 90 -9.63 -10.56 -1.03
N VAL A 91 -9.93 -11.83 -0.73
CA VAL A 91 -10.57 -12.74 -1.70
C VAL A 91 -12.00 -13.05 -1.29
N LYS A 92 -12.22 -13.63 -0.10
CA LYS A 92 -13.57 -14.05 0.29
C LYS A 92 -14.48 -12.88 0.64
N GLN A 93 -13.92 -11.81 1.21
CA GLN A 93 -14.60 -10.55 1.53
C GLN A 93 -14.09 -9.41 0.63
N GLY A 94 -13.63 -9.74 -0.58
CA GLY A 94 -12.93 -8.77 -1.44
C GLY A 94 -13.73 -7.50 -1.73
N ASP A 95 -15.06 -7.59 -1.80
CA ASP A 95 -15.93 -6.42 -2.00
C ASP A 95 -15.90 -5.43 -0.83
N ASP A 96 -15.66 -5.90 0.39
CA ASP A 96 -15.55 -5.06 1.59
C ASP A 96 -14.17 -4.38 1.67
N PHE A 97 -13.12 -5.01 1.13
CA PHE A 97 -11.72 -4.57 1.23
C PHE A 97 -11.13 -3.98 -0.06
N LYS A 98 -11.91 -3.82 -1.14
CA LYS A 98 -11.41 -3.30 -2.42
C LYS A 98 -11.13 -1.79 -2.47
N GLY A 99 -11.61 -1.04 -1.48
CA GLY A 99 -11.49 0.42 -1.42
C GLY A 99 -10.05 0.93 -1.40
N ARG A 100 -9.89 2.24 -1.60
CA ARG A 100 -8.62 2.95 -1.38
C ARG A 100 -8.83 4.07 -0.36
N PRO A 101 -7.89 4.26 0.59
CA PRO A 101 -7.98 5.38 1.50
C PRO A 101 -7.77 6.70 0.75
N ASP A 102 -8.51 7.73 1.15
CA ASP A 102 -8.35 9.09 0.63
C ASP A 102 -7.13 9.77 1.27
N LEU A 103 -5.95 9.45 0.74
CA LEU A 103 -4.68 9.99 1.20
C LEU A 103 -4.30 11.21 0.36
N TYR A 104 -3.80 12.27 1.01
CA TYR A 104 -3.33 13.48 0.33
C TYR A 104 -2.34 13.17 -0.81
N SER A 105 -1.39 12.26 -0.60
CA SER A 105 -0.42 11.85 -1.63
C SER A 105 -1.07 11.25 -2.87
N PHE A 106 -2.23 10.60 -2.75
CA PHE A 106 -2.94 10.00 -3.89
C PHE A 106 -3.61 11.04 -4.77
N THR A 107 -4.03 12.18 -4.20
CA THR A 107 -4.62 13.29 -4.95
C THR A 107 -3.66 13.92 -5.96
N LEU A 108 -2.35 13.80 -5.72
CA LEU A 108 -1.30 14.33 -6.59
C LEU A 108 -0.99 13.43 -7.80
N ILE A 109 -1.51 12.20 -7.84
CA ILE A 109 -1.21 11.23 -8.90
C ILE A 109 -2.26 11.31 -9.99
N ALA A 110 -1.82 11.55 -11.24
CA ALA A 110 -2.70 11.64 -12.42
C ALA A 110 -3.89 12.58 -12.19
N ASN A 111 -3.63 13.77 -11.63
CA ASN A 111 -4.63 14.79 -11.27
C ASN A 111 -5.76 14.22 -10.38
N GLY A 112 -5.43 13.29 -9.49
CA GLY A 112 -6.39 12.62 -8.59
C GLY A 112 -7.28 11.60 -9.28
N GLN A 113 -7.11 11.32 -10.57
CA GLN A 113 -7.95 10.42 -11.35
C GLN A 113 -7.32 9.06 -11.66
N SER A 114 -6.21 8.73 -10.99
CA SER A 114 -5.52 7.44 -11.16
C SER A 114 -6.43 6.25 -10.87
N MET A 115 -6.49 5.29 -11.79
CA MET A 115 -7.22 4.02 -11.58
C MET A 115 -6.73 3.21 -10.37
N THR A 116 -5.46 3.37 -9.98
CA THR A 116 -4.83 2.56 -8.91
C THR A 116 -4.98 3.19 -7.53
N PHE A 117 -4.96 4.52 -7.46
CA PHE A 117 -4.85 5.28 -6.21
C PHE A 117 -6.11 6.10 -5.85
N ASN A 118 -7.04 6.29 -6.79
CA ASN A 118 -8.28 7.01 -6.51
C ASN A 118 -9.17 6.23 -5.51
N PRO A 119 -9.88 6.91 -4.59
CA PRO A 119 -10.82 6.29 -3.64
C PRO A 119 -12.03 5.60 -4.28
N ASP A 120 -12.39 5.94 -5.52
CA ASP A 120 -13.48 5.29 -6.25
C ASP A 120 -13.15 3.82 -6.56
N SER A 121 -13.85 2.92 -5.87
CA SER A 121 -13.81 1.47 -6.10
C SER A 121 -15.14 0.91 -6.62
N GLY A 122 -15.96 1.77 -7.23
CA GLY A 122 -17.28 1.43 -7.75
C GLY A 122 -17.27 0.81 -9.16
N PRO A 123 -18.42 0.82 -9.86
CA PRO A 123 -18.55 0.30 -11.22
C PRO A 123 -17.63 0.99 -12.24
N LEU A 124 -17.37 2.29 -12.08
CA LEU A 124 -16.47 3.05 -12.96
C LEU A 124 -15.04 2.52 -12.89
N TRP A 125 -14.52 2.31 -11.68
CA TRP A 125 -13.23 1.66 -11.47
C TRP A 125 -13.18 0.27 -12.11
N ALA A 126 -14.22 -0.55 -11.92
CA ALA A 126 -14.28 -1.89 -12.50
C ALA A 126 -14.25 -1.87 -14.04
N ALA A 127 -14.95 -0.91 -14.67
CA ALA A 127 -14.93 -0.71 -16.11
C ALA A 127 -13.54 -0.28 -16.62
N ARG A 128 -12.91 0.71 -15.99
CA ARG A 128 -11.55 1.15 -16.32
C ARG A 128 -10.54 0.01 -16.18
N ARG A 129 -10.64 -0.77 -15.10
CA ARG A 129 -9.81 -1.95 -14.86
C ARG A 129 -9.95 -2.98 -15.99
N ARG A 130 -11.19 -3.30 -16.40
CA ARG A 130 -11.45 -4.23 -17.50
C ARG A 130 -10.85 -3.74 -18.82
N LEU A 131 -11.00 -2.46 -19.14
CA LEU A 131 -10.41 -1.86 -20.33
C LEU A 131 -8.89 -1.98 -20.33
N ALA A 132 -8.23 -1.62 -19.22
CA ALA A 132 -6.77 -1.73 -19.09
C ALA A 132 -6.29 -3.19 -19.19
N GLN A 133 -6.99 -4.13 -18.54
CA GLN A 133 -6.66 -5.56 -18.62
C GLN A 133 -6.81 -6.11 -20.04
N ASN A 134 -7.87 -5.71 -20.76
CA ASN A 134 -8.09 -6.11 -22.15
C ASN A 134 -7.00 -5.54 -23.07
N ALA A 135 -6.68 -4.25 -22.94
CA ALA A 135 -5.63 -3.62 -23.72
C ALA A 135 -4.27 -4.29 -23.49
N LEU A 136 -3.87 -4.51 -22.23
CA LEU A 136 -2.64 -5.23 -21.89
C LEU A 136 -2.62 -6.61 -22.53
N LYS A 137 -3.71 -7.40 -22.38
CA LYS A 137 -3.79 -8.73 -22.99
C LYS A 137 -3.63 -8.68 -24.51
N SER A 138 -4.26 -7.71 -25.18
CA SER A 138 -4.21 -7.55 -26.63
C SER A 138 -2.84 -7.14 -27.16
N PHE A 139 -2.07 -6.34 -26.42
CA PHE A 139 -0.78 -5.82 -26.89
C PHE A 139 0.44 -6.50 -26.26
N SER A 140 0.25 -7.44 -25.33
CA SER A 140 1.37 -8.17 -24.72
C SER A 140 1.30 -9.68 -24.98
N ILE A 141 0.18 -10.33 -24.64
CA ILE A 141 0.06 -11.80 -24.64
C ILE A 141 -0.55 -12.32 -25.95
N ALA A 142 -1.33 -11.50 -26.66
CA ALA A 142 -1.87 -11.91 -27.94
C ALA A 142 -0.72 -12.22 -28.92
N SER A 143 -0.88 -13.30 -29.68
CA SER A 143 0.03 -13.66 -30.75
C SER A 143 0.02 -12.58 -31.82
N ASP A 144 1.21 -12.24 -32.33
CA ASP A 144 1.30 -11.39 -33.50
C ASP A 144 0.67 -12.13 -34.70
N PRO A 145 -0.33 -11.56 -35.41
CA PRO A 145 -0.89 -12.17 -36.61
C PRO A 145 0.13 -12.41 -37.74
N THR A 146 1.33 -11.83 -37.68
CA THR A 146 2.41 -11.98 -38.65
C THR A 146 3.47 -13.05 -38.27
N LEU A 147 3.59 -13.40 -36.99
CA LEU A 147 4.58 -14.35 -36.46
C LEU A 147 3.85 -15.41 -35.63
N ALA A 148 3.53 -16.54 -36.25
CA ALA A 148 2.67 -17.60 -35.69
C ALA A 148 3.21 -18.31 -34.42
N SER A 149 4.36 -17.89 -33.87
CA SER A 149 5.11 -18.61 -32.83
C SER A 149 5.36 -17.80 -31.54
N SER A 150 5.24 -16.47 -31.53
CA SER A 150 5.59 -15.64 -30.36
C SER A 150 4.55 -14.56 -30.07
N CYS A 151 4.45 -14.15 -28.81
CA CYS A 151 3.61 -13.01 -28.41
C CYS A 151 4.43 -11.71 -28.44
N TYR A 152 3.76 -10.55 -28.56
CA TYR A 152 4.44 -9.24 -28.60
C TYR A 152 5.41 -9.04 -27.43
N LEU A 153 5.03 -9.48 -26.23
CA LEU A 153 5.89 -9.37 -25.06
C LEU A 153 7.21 -10.12 -25.23
N GLU A 154 7.17 -11.33 -25.79
CA GLU A 154 8.37 -12.14 -26.02
C GLU A 154 9.30 -11.49 -27.04
N GLU A 155 8.75 -10.92 -28.11
CA GLU A 155 9.53 -10.23 -29.14
C GLU A 155 10.23 -8.99 -28.57
N HIS A 156 9.49 -8.11 -27.88
CA HIS A 156 10.05 -6.91 -27.28
C HIS A 156 11.10 -7.23 -26.21
N VAL A 157 10.84 -8.21 -25.35
CA VAL A 157 11.80 -8.64 -24.32
C VAL A 157 13.05 -9.24 -24.96
N SER A 158 12.92 -10.07 -25.99
CA SER A 158 14.07 -10.68 -26.67
C SER A 158 14.97 -9.60 -27.30
N LYS A 159 14.36 -8.65 -28.02
CA LYS A 159 15.08 -7.54 -28.64
C LYS A 159 15.81 -6.66 -27.61
N GLU A 160 15.14 -6.27 -26.53
CA GLU A 160 15.75 -5.45 -25.48
C GLU A 160 16.81 -6.21 -24.68
N ALA A 161 16.65 -7.52 -24.50
CA ALA A 161 17.66 -8.37 -23.87
C ALA A 161 18.95 -8.47 -24.70
N GLU A 162 18.84 -8.66 -26.02
CA GLU A 162 19.99 -8.66 -26.93
C GLU A 162 20.73 -7.32 -26.93
N TYR A 163 19.98 -6.21 -26.93
CA TYR A 163 20.55 -4.87 -26.78
C TYR A 163 21.30 -4.72 -25.46
N LEU A 164 20.70 -5.15 -24.34
CA LEU A 164 21.31 -5.11 -23.00
C LEU A 164 22.62 -5.89 -22.93
N ILE A 165 22.65 -7.11 -23.47
CA ILE A 165 23.86 -7.96 -23.52
C ILE A 165 24.97 -7.22 -24.28
N SER A 166 24.65 -6.73 -25.48
CA SER A 166 25.60 -5.99 -26.32
C SER A 166 26.12 -4.73 -25.61
N LYS A 167 25.23 -4.02 -24.91
CA LYS A 167 25.58 -2.81 -24.16
C LYS A 167 26.51 -3.12 -22.99
N PHE A 168 26.24 -4.17 -22.22
CA PHE A 168 27.07 -4.59 -21.09
C PHE A 168 28.45 -5.06 -21.54
N GLN A 169 28.54 -5.84 -22.62
CA GLN A 169 29.83 -6.25 -23.19
C GLN A 169 30.69 -5.03 -23.57
N LYS A 170 30.09 -4.04 -24.23
CA LYS A 170 30.78 -2.80 -24.59
C LYS A 170 31.27 -2.02 -23.38
N LEU A 171 30.43 -1.86 -22.35
CA LEU A 171 30.81 -1.14 -21.12
C LEU A 171 31.92 -1.87 -20.35
N MET A 172 31.89 -3.20 -20.33
CA MET A 172 32.96 -3.99 -19.74
C MET A 172 34.28 -3.84 -20.51
N ALA A 173 34.23 -3.76 -21.84
CA ALA A 173 35.42 -3.57 -22.67
C ALA A 173 36.02 -2.15 -22.54
N GLU A 174 35.19 -1.12 -22.41
CA GLU A 174 35.64 0.29 -22.36
C GLU A 174 36.00 0.77 -20.94
N VAL A 175 35.20 0.41 -19.94
CA VAL A 175 35.26 0.97 -18.58
C VAL A 175 35.57 -0.09 -17.53
N GLY A 176 35.25 -1.36 -17.79
CA GLY A 176 35.49 -2.48 -16.85
C GLY A 176 34.48 -2.58 -15.70
N HIS A 177 33.54 -1.64 -15.59
CA HIS A 177 32.43 -1.69 -14.63
C HIS A 177 31.25 -0.83 -15.11
N PHE A 178 30.05 -1.10 -14.59
CA PHE A 178 28.85 -0.30 -14.86
C PHE A 178 27.81 -0.46 -13.74
N ASP A 179 26.89 0.49 -13.63
CA ASP A 179 25.68 0.35 -12.81
C ASP A 179 24.55 -0.29 -13.66
N PRO A 180 24.10 -1.51 -13.35
CA PRO A 180 23.08 -2.19 -14.15
C PRO A 180 21.73 -1.48 -14.10
N PHE A 181 21.39 -0.80 -13.00
CA PHE A 181 20.07 -0.18 -12.82
C PHE A 181 19.80 0.89 -13.90
N LYS A 182 20.84 1.67 -14.23
CA LYS A 182 20.77 2.71 -15.26
C LYS A 182 20.32 2.20 -16.63
N TYR A 183 20.72 0.98 -17.01
CA TYR A 183 20.41 0.41 -18.33
C TYR A 183 19.16 -0.46 -18.30
N LEU A 184 18.96 -1.20 -17.20
CA LEU A 184 17.76 -2.01 -17.00
C LEU A 184 16.49 -1.15 -17.02
N VAL A 185 16.50 0.02 -16.36
CA VAL A 185 15.33 0.91 -16.36
C VAL A 185 14.96 1.36 -17.78
N VAL A 186 15.95 1.66 -18.63
CA VAL A 186 15.71 2.08 -20.01
C VAL A 186 15.12 0.93 -20.83
N SER A 187 15.71 -0.26 -20.76
CA SER A 187 15.20 -1.40 -21.52
C SER A 187 13.83 -1.88 -21.05
N VAL A 188 13.56 -1.84 -19.75
CA VAL A 188 12.21 -2.14 -19.23
C VAL A 188 11.20 -1.08 -19.70
N ALA A 189 11.59 0.19 -19.75
CA ALA A 189 10.74 1.26 -20.25
C ALA A 189 10.48 1.19 -21.77
N ASN A 190 11.36 0.55 -22.54
CA ASN A 190 11.11 0.29 -23.97
C ASN A 190 10.11 -0.87 -24.20
N VAL A 191 9.94 -1.77 -23.22
CA VAL A 191 9.01 -2.91 -23.30
C VAL A 191 7.59 -2.54 -22.86
N ILE A 192 7.45 -1.65 -21.87
CA ILE A 192 6.16 -1.25 -21.26
C ILE A 192 5.59 -0.02 -21.94
#